data_AF-A0A9P6HGJ7-F1
#
_entry.id   AF-A0A9P6HGJ7-F1
#
_cell.length_a   1.000
_cell.length_b   1.000
_cell.length_c   1.000
_cell.angle_alpha   90.00
_cell.angle_beta   90.00
_cell.angle_gamma   90.00
#
_symmetry.space_group_name_H-M   'P 1'
#
loop_
_entity.id
_entity.type
_entity.pdbx_description
1 polymer ?
#
loop_
_entity_poly.entity_id
_entity_poly.type
_entity_poly.pdbx_seq_one_letter_code
_entity_poly.pdbx_strand_id
1 'polypeptide(L)'
;MTASNTAFTVFSGIGFFLSVIPLWWHLQSWNLHVGTCMFMIWTALACLVYFVNSIVWNGNVINWAPVWCDIAIRILIGASVALPACTLCITRSLYNITVTTTPLESRCETIIDLLITVGIPLLEMALQYIVAGHRFNIFEDYGCTVVTWNTPLAYVLVWSWPLIISLVSACYGALTIRAFFKRRKQLRDLDADFTYSNYWRLTALASVDFVFVIPLSSWNIALGVSSGQVSPWVSWADTHWGYSRVFQIPRSSMLPVQRLALELDRWAIVISAFCFFGFFGLTDEARKNYRLLASTLAKSLGYTAFTERAATSDPPGVDVSLHFASHTFVTQQTESRGDSSSFSDRSSISAAVNECDVKLQPHSSVEELTSSNSPSLHIDIVPRVPEPVLELPLERMFVPDTTKAAHPNGALDQV
;
A
#
# COMPACT_ATOMS: atom_id res chain seq x y z
N MET A 1 22.98 16.17 -13.33
CA MET A 1 22.76 15.16 -12.27
C MET A 1 23.60 15.48 -11.05
N THR A 2 22.96 15.85 -9.94
CA THR A 2 23.63 15.87 -8.62
C THR A 2 23.96 14.44 -8.19
N ALA A 3 25.09 14.24 -7.48
CA ALA A 3 25.51 12.90 -7.07
C ALA A 3 24.44 12.14 -6.24
N SER A 4 23.69 12.90 -5.42
CA SER A 4 22.55 12.36 -4.65
C SER A 4 21.43 11.84 -5.56
N ASN A 5 21.08 12.57 -6.63
CA ASN A 5 20.03 12.15 -7.55
C ASN A 5 20.47 10.94 -8.40
N THR A 6 21.73 10.88 -8.81
CA THR A 6 22.29 9.69 -9.50
C THR A 6 22.22 8.45 -8.63
N ALA A 7 22.64 8.55 -7.37
CA ALA A 7 22.56 7.43 -6.42
C ALA A 7 21.10 6.97 -6.28
N PHE A 8 20.18 7.90 -6.06
CA PHE A 8 18.75 7.61 -5.95
C PHE A 8 18.18 6.93 -7.21
N THR A 9 18.57 7.39 -8.40
CA THR A 9 18.17 6.78 -9.68
C THR A 9 18.61 5.31 -9.75
N VAL A 10 19.84 5.00 -9.36
CA VAL A 10 20.36 3.63 -9.36
C VAL A 10 19.61 2.77 -8.33
N PHE A 11 19.46 3.25 -7.11
CA PHE A 11 18.78 2.48 -6.05
C PHE A 11 17.29 2.27 -6.31
N SER A 12 16.59 3.25 -6.88
CA SER A 12 15.18 3.11 -7.27
C SER A 12 14.99 2.11 -8.42
N GLY A 13 15.88 2.13 -9.43
CA GLY A 13 15.90 1.14 -10.49
C GLY A 13 16.17 -0.27 -9.96
N ILE A 14 17.17 -0.44 -9.09
CA ILE A 14 17.44 -1.73 -8.42
C ILE A 14 16.23 -2.16 -7.59
N GLY A 15 15.64 -1.26 -6.79
CA GLY A 15 14.45 -1.52 -5.98
C GLY A 15 13.28 -2.05 -6.82
N PHE A 16 13.04 -1.46 -8.00
CA PHE A 16 12.03 -1.95 -8.93
C PHE A 16 12.28 -3.42 -9.33
N PHE A 17 13.49 -3.76 -9.76
CA PHE A 17 13.81 -5.14 -10.13
C PHE A 17 13.74 -6.09 -8.93
N LEU A 18 14.20 -5.67 -7.76
CA LEU A 18 14.12 -6.46 -6.53
C LEU A 18 12.68 -6.75 -6.10
N SER A 19 11.72 -5.87 -6.38
CA SER A 19 10.30 -6.09 -6.09
C SER A 19 9.61 -6.94 -7.15
N VAL A 20 9.96 -6.78 -8.44
CA VAL A 20 9.31 -7.52 -9.55
C VAL A 20 9.81 -8.96 -9.66
N ILE A 21 11.09 -9.22 -9.40
CA ILE A 21 11.66 -10.56 -9.54
C ILE A 21 10.92 -11.58 -8.65
N PRO A 22 10.76 -11.36 -7.33
CA PRO A 22 10.06 -12.29 -6.45
C PRO A 22 8.57 -12.46 -6.76
N LEU A 23 7.95 -11.43 -7.36
CA LEU A 23 6.52 -11.40 -7.64
C LEU A 23 6.07 -12.61 -8.46
N TRP A 24 6.82 -12.98 -9.51
CA TRP A 24 6.42 -14.08 -10.39
C TRP A 24 6.19 -15.41 -9.64
N TRP A 25 7.04 -15.75 -8.67
CA TRP A 25 6.90 -17.00 -7.91
C TRP A 25 5.80 -16.91 -6.84
N HIS A 26 5.66 -15.75 -6.20
CA HIS A 26 4.62 -15.54 -5.19
C HIS A 26 3.21 -15.47 -5.79
N LEU A 27 3.07 -15.06 -7.05
CA LEU A 27 1.79 -15.09 -7.77
C LEU A 27 1.25 -16.52 -7.95
N GLN A 28 2.12 -17.54 -8.01
CA GLN A 28 1.69 -18.94 -8.13
C GLN A 28 0.90 -19.41 -6.89
N SER A 29 1.12 -18.78 -5.73
CA SER A 29 0.40 -19.03 -4.47
C SER A 29 -0.47 -17.84 -4.04
N TRP A 30 -1.09 -17.16 -5.02
CA TRP A 30 -1.91 -15.95 -4.84
C TRP A 30 -2.93 -16.03 -3.70
N ASN A 31 -3.64 -17.16 -3.59
CA ASN A 31 -4.74 -17.31 -2.63
C ASN A 31 -4.30 -17.28 -1.16
N LEU A 32 -3.00 -17.41 -0.86
CA LEU A 32 -2.48 -17.42 0.52
C LEU A 32 -1.58 -16.20 0.83
N HIS A 33 -1.04 -15.52 -0.19
CA HIS A 33 -0.01 -14.49 -0.01
C HIS A 33 -0.40 -13.14 -0.65
N VAL A 34 -1.69 -12.79 -0.63
CA VAL A 34 -2.20 -11.55 -1.26
C VAL A 34 -1.47 -10.31 -0.73
N GLY A 35 -1.34 -10.16 0.59
CA GLY A 35 -0.68 -8.99 1.21
C GLY A 35 0.77 -8.81 0.75
N THR A 36 1.54 -9.90 0.68
CA THR A 36 2.93 -9.92 0.21
C THR A 36 3.03 -9.58 -1.28
N CYS A 37 2.12 -10.13 -2.11
CA CYS A 37 2.07 -9.83 -3.54
C CYS A 37 1.73 -8.35 -3.80
N MET A 38 0.73 -7.82 -3.10
CA MET A 38 0.34 -6.42 -3.23
C MET A 38 1.42 -5.47 -2.74
N PHE A 39 2.14 -5.81 -1.66
CA PHE A 39 3.30 -5.03 -1.23
C PHE A 39 4.31 -4.89 -2.37
N MET A 40 4.69 -6.00 -3.01
CA MET A 40 5.63 -5.99 -4.13
C MET A 40 5.13 -5.18 -5.33
N ILE A 41 3.85 -5.30 -5.69
CA ILE A 41 3.27 -4.56 -6.82
C ILE A 41 3.29 -3.06 -6.53
N TRP A 42 2.82 -2.63 -5.36
CA TRP A 42 2.80 -1.21 -4.99
C TRP A 42 4.20 -0.62 -4.85
N THR A 43 5.12 -1.33 -4.21
CA THR A 43 6.52 -0.90 -4.11
C THR A 43 7.17 -0.81 -5.49
N ALA A 44 6.96 -1.79 -6.37
CA ALA A 44 7.48 -1.76 -7.75
C ALA A 44 6.93 -0.56 -8.53
N LEU A 45 5.62 -0.33 -8.48
CA LEU A 45 4.99 0.82 -9.14
C LEU A 45 5.56 2.14 -8.62
N ALA A 46 5.70 2.30 -7.29
CA ALA A 46 6.26 3.50 -6.70
C ALA A 46 7.75 3.70 -7.05
N CYS A 47 8.56 2.64 -7.00
CA CYS A 47 9.96 2.68 -7.43
C CYS A 47 10.10 3.05 -8.91
N LEU A 48 9.24 2.51 -9.79
CA LEU A 48 9.23 2.85 -11.21
C LEU A 48 8.89 4.33 -11.42
N VAL A 49 7.89 4.85 -10.70
CA VAL A 49 7.52 6.27 -10.77
C VAL A 49 8.70 7.15 -10.38
N TYR A 50 9.34 6.86 -9.25
CA TYR A 50 10.49 7.62 -8.78
C TYR A 50 11.71 7.50 -9.70
N PHE A 51 11.95 6.33 -10.27
CA PHE A 51 13.02 6.09 -11.24
C PHE A 51 12.85 6.97 -12.47
N VAL A 52 11.67 6.94 -13.11
CA VAL A 52 11.38 7.78 -14.28
C VAL A 52 11.45 9.26 -13.90
N ASN A 53 10.89 9.64 -12.74
CA ASN A 53 10.90 11.03 -12.30
C ASN A 53 12.32 11.57 -12.10
N SER A 54 13.22 10.77 -11.51
CA SER A 54 14.63 11.15 -11.27
C SER A 54 15.43 11.36 -12.57
N ILE A 55 15.07 10.64 -13.64
CA ILE A 55 15.70 10.77 -14.97
C ILE A 55 15.13 11.98 -15.72
N VAL A 56 13.82 12.08 -15.82
CA VAL A 56 13.15 13.09 -16.68
C VAL A 56 13.32 14.49 -16.11
N TRP A 57 13.17 14.68 -14.80
CA TRP A 57 13.27 16.00 -14.14
C TRP A 57 14.64 16.28 -13.55
N ASN A 58 15.69 15.67 -14.11
CA ASN A 58 17.04 15.96 -13.67
C ASN A 58 17.47 17.37 -14.08
N GLY A 59 17.74 18.25 -13.11
CA GLY A 59 18.17 19.63 -13.36
C GLY A 59 17.19 20.46 -14.19
N ASN A 60 15.91 20.08 -14.23
CA ASN A 60 14.89 20.80 -14.96
C ASN A 60 13.51 20.67 -14.29
N VAL A 61 12.62 21.61 -14.59
CA VAL A 61 11.25 21.69 -14.05
C VAL A 61 10.18 21.69 -15.15
N ILE A 62 10.59 21.46 -16.40
CA ILE A 62 9.71 21.58 -17.56
C ILE A 62 8.67 20.45 -17.55
N ASN A 63 7.43 20.78 -17.88
CA ASN A 63 6.37 19.79 -17.99
C ASN A 63 6.44 19.04 -19.33
N TRP A 64 7.34 18.06 -19.43
CA TRP A 64 7.53 17.24 -20.64
C TRP A 64 6.38 16.27 -20.91
N ALA A 65 5.81 15.69 -19.84
CA ALA A 65 4.84 14.60 -19.93
C ALA A 65 3.70 14.80 -18.91
N PRO A 66 2.68 15.62 -19.23
CA PRO A 66 1.60 15.91 -18.30
C PRO A 66 0.75 14.67 -17.95
N VAL A 67 0.54 13.78 -18.92
CA VAL A 67 -0.20 12.53 -18.72
C VAL A 67 0.53 11.59 -17.77
N TRP A 68 1.87 11.54 -17.85
CA TRP A 68 2.67 10.75 -16.92
C TRP A 68 2.50 11.27 -15.49
N CYS A 69 2.58 12.58 -15.30
CA CYS A 69 2.44 13.19 -13.98
C CYS A 69 1.08 12.94 -13.34
N ASP A 70 0.00 13.00 -14.12
CA ASP A 70 -1.34 12.64 -13.62
C ASP A 70 -1.43 11.21 -13.08
N ILE A 71 -0.73 10.26 -13.72
CA ILE A 71 -0.73 8.86 -13.31
C ILE A 71 0.23 8.68 -12.12
N ALA A 72 1.43 9.25 -12.22
CA ALA A 72 2.48 9.16 -11.22
C ALA A 72 2.03 9.64 -9.84
N ILE A 73 1.42 10.82 -9.76
CA ILE A 73 0.99 11.37 -8.47
C ILE A 73 -0.05 10.47 -7.78
N ARG A 74 -0.98 9.89 -8.54
CA ARG A 74 -2.02 9.00 -8.01
C ARG A 74 -1.42 7.70 -7.48
N ILE A 75 -0.48 7.12 -8.23
CA ILE A 75 0.26 5.92 -7.79
C ILE A 75 1.02 6.21 -6.49
N LEU A 76 1.70 7.36 -6.38
CA LEU A 76 2.47 7.72 -5.18
C LEU A 76 1.59 7.93 -3.94
N ILE A 77 0.43 8.59 -4.11
CA ILE A 77 -0.56 8.74 -3.02
C ILE A 77 -1.12 7.37 -2.62
N GLY A 78 -1.51 6.54 -3.58
CA GLY A 78 -2.00 5.19 -3.28
C GLY A 78 -0.94 4.37 -2.55
N ALA A 79 0.32 4.43 -2.99
CA ALA A 79 1.42 3.68 -2.39
C ALA A 79 1.68 4.09 -0.93
N SER A 80 1.54 5.37 -0.56
CA SER A 80 1.80 5.82 0.82
C SER A 80 0.86 5.17 1.84
N VAL A 81 -0.37 4.82 1.42
CA VAL A 81 -1.38 4.13 2.24
C VAL A 81 -1.36 2.62 1.99
N ALA A 82 -1.07 2.20 0.76
CA ALA A 82 -1.05 0.79 0.39
C ALA A 82 0.05 0.01 1.10
N LEU A 83 1.25 0.57 1.25
CA LEU A 83 2.36 -0.13 1.91
C LEU A 83 2.05 -0.50 3.37
N PRO A 84 1.63 0.44 4.25
CA PRO A 84 1.23 0.06 5.61
C PRO A 84 -0.02 -0.85 5.63
N ALA A 85 -0.95 -0.70 4.68
CA ALA A 85 -2.10 -1.60 4.55
C ALA A 85 -1.68 -3.04 4.18
N CYS A 86 -0.66 -3.20 3.33
CA CYS A 86 -0.10 -4.50 3.00
C CYS A 86 0.61 -5.12 4.22
N THR A 87 1.37 -4.35 4.99
CA THR A 87 1.98 -4.85 6.23
C THR A 87 0.92 -5.27 7.25
N LEU A 88 -0.19 -4.51 7.36
CA LEU A 88 -1.34 -4.89 8.18
C LEU A 88 -1.93 -6.24 7.74
N CYS A 89 -2.16 -6.45 6.45
CA CYS A 89 -2.67 -7.74 5.94
C CYS A 89 -1.71 -8.90 6.26
N ILE A 90 -0.40 -8.69 6.08
CA ILE A 90 0.63 -9.70 6.37
C ILE A 90 0.65 -10.06 7.87
N THR A 91 0.58 -9.06 8.75
CA THR A 91 0.59 -9.30 10.21
C THR A 91 -0.72 -9.93 10.68
N ARG A 92 -1.85 -9.56 10.08
CA ARG A 92 -3.17 -10.13 10.36
C ARG A 92 -3.27 -11.59 9.93
N SER A 93 -2.81 -11.94 8.73
CA SER A 93 -2.85 -13.34 8.27
C SER A 93 -1.99 -14.23 9.17
N LEU A 94 -0.81 -13.75 9.59
CA LEU A 94 0.04 -14.44 10.55
C LEU A 94 -0.64 -14.61 11.92
N TYR A 95 -1.33 -13.57 12.40
CA TYR A 95 -2.09 -13.63 13.64
C TYR A 95 -3.16 -14.74 13.57
N ASN A 96 -3.94 -14.77 12.49
CA ASN A 96 -4.97 -15.77 12.27
C ASN A 96 -4.40 -17.20 12.25
N ILE A 97 -3.28 -17.42 11.54
CA ILE A 97 -2.59 -18.72 11.50
C ILE A 97 -2.12 -19.12 12.92
N THR A 98 -1.67 -18.16 13.71
CA THR A 98 -1.14 -18.43 15.05
C THR A 98 -2.25 -18.72 16.05
N VAL A 99 -3.43 -18.13 15.91
CA VAL A 99 -4.54 -18.19 16.89
C VAL A 99 -5.60 -19.21 16.52
N THR A 100 -5.95 -19.33 15.25
CA THR A 100 -7.08 -20.14 14.78
C THR A 100 -6.62 -21.55 14.44
N THR A 101 -7.32 -22.56 14.95
CA THR A 101 -7.07 -23.99 14.65
C THR A 101 -7.98 -24.53 13.55
N THR A 102 -9.05 -23.81 13.23
CA THR A 102 -9.99 -24.13 12.16
C THR A 102 -9.55 -23.47 10.85
N PRO A 103 -9.62 -24.17 9.71
CA PRO A 103 -9.33 -23.54 8.42
C PRO A 103 -10.37 -22.44 8.17
N LEU A 104 -9.91 -21.17 8.13
CA LEU A 104 -10.75 -20.10 7.59
C LEU A 104 -11.00 -20.37 6.11
N GLU A 105 -12.16 -19.94 5.63
CA GLU A 105 -12.46 -20.00 4.20
C GLU A 105 -11.51 -19.07 3.45
N SER A 106 -10.56 -19.66 2.72
CA SER A 106 -9.45 -18.96 2.06
C SER A 106 -9.91 -17.86 1.10
N ARG A 107 -11.13 -17.97 0.56
CA ARG A 107 -11.74 -16.98 -0.33
C ARG A 107 -12.13 -15.69 0.38
N CYS A 108 -12.76 -15.79 1.55
CA CYS A 108 -13.16 -14.61 2.33
C CYS A 108 -11.93 -13.83 2.80
N GLU A 109 -10.89 -14.53 3.27
CA GLU A 109 -9.64 -13.89 3.68
C GLU A 109 -8.96 -13.16 2.49
N THR A 110 -8.92 -13.81 1.32
CA THR A 110 -8.39 -13.23 0.08
C THR A 110 -9.14 -11.95 -0.32
N ILE A 111 -10.47 -11.96 -0.26
CA ILE A 111 -11.30 -10.80 -0.62
C ILE A 111 -11.05 -9.65 0.36
N ILE A 112 -11.01 -9.93 1.66
CA ILE A 112 -10.77 -8.88 2.66
C ILE A 112 -9.37 -8.29 2.50
N ASP A 113 -8.34 -9.11 2.27
CA ASP A 113 -6.98 -8.62 2.01
C ASP A 113 -6.92 -7.75 0.75
N LEU A 114 -7.64 -8.14 -0.31
CA LEU A 114 -7.72 -7.33 -1.53
C LEU A 114 -8.43 -5.99 -1.30
N LEU A 115 -9.51 -5.99 -0.54
CA LEU A 115 -10.24 -4.76 -0.18
C LEU A 115 -9.37 -3.81 0.66
N ILE A 116 -8.55 -4.34 1.57
CA ILE A 116 -7.64 -3.52 2.38
C ILE A 116 -6.48 -2.98 1.52
N THR A 117 -5.85 -3.83 0.71
CA THR A 117 -4.62 -3.47 -0.04
C THR A 117 -4.86 -2.73 -1.36
N VAL A 118 -6.09 -2.76 -1.90
CA VAL A 118 -6.46 -2.04 -3.13
C VAL A 118 -7.63 -1.10 -2.89
N GLY A 119 -8.64 -1.52 -2.13
CA GLY A 119 -9.82 -0.69 -1.86
C GLY A 119 -9.48 0.58 -1.07
N ILE A 120 -8.69 0.47 0.00
CA ILE A 120 -8.27 1.65 0.80
C ILE A 120 -7.43 2.62 -0.06
N PRO A 121 -6.38 2.20 -0.79
CA PRO A 121 -5.64 3.12 -1.67
C PRO A 121 -6.49 3.78 -2.76
N LEU A 122 -7.46 3.07 -3.34
CA LEU A 122 -8.36 3.66 -4.35
C LEU A 122 -9.31 4.69 -3.73
N LEU A 123 -9.83 4.41 -2.53
CA LEU A 123 -10.63 5.37 -1.77
C LEU A 123 -9.80 6.60 -1.45
N GLU A 124 -8.56 6.41 -1.00
CA GLU A 124 -7.63 7.49 -0.69
C GLU A 124 -7.35 8.38 -1.91
N MET A 125 -7.10 7.78 -3.08
CA MET A 125 -6.92 8.56 -4.32
C MET A 125 -8.14 9.45 -4.63
N ALA A 126 -9.36 8.98 -4.31
CA ALA A 126 -10.57 9.77 -4.48
C ALA A 126 -10.72 10.87 -3.41
N LEU A 127 -10.42 10.56 -2.15
CA LEU A 127 -10.46 11.53 -1.03
C LEU A 127 -9.43 12.64 -1.21
N GLN A 128 -8.22 12.30 -1.66
CA GLN A 128 -7.16 13.24 -1.95
C GLN A 128 -7.55 14.25 -3.03
N TYR A 129 -8.41 13.87 -3.99
CA TYR A 129 -8.90 14.81 -5.00
C TYR A 129 -9.72 15.95 -4.38
N ILE A 130 -10.47 15.68 -3.30
CA ILE A 130 -11.30 16.68 -2.61
C ILE A 130 -10.48 17.84 -2.06
N VAL A 131 -9.28 17.55 -1.57
CA VAL A 131 -8.37 18.50 -0.93
C VAL A 131 -7.19 18.90 -1.83
N ALA A 132 -7.24 18.53 -3.12
CA ALA A 132 -6.21 18.87 -4.09
C ALA A 132 -6.41 20.32 -4.58
N GLY A 133 -5.45 21.20 -4.30
CA GLY A 133 -5.57 22.62 -4.67
C GLY A 133 -5.41 22.88 -6.18
N HIS A 134 -4.59 22.09 -6.85
CA HIS A 134 -4.38 22.12 -8.30
C HIS A 134 -3.77 20.81 -8.78
N ARG A 135 -3.59 20.67 -10.10
CA ARG A 135 -3.31 19.39 -10.77
C ARG A 135 -2.09 18.66 -10.20
N PHE A 136 -0.92 19.30 -10.21
CA PHE A 136 0.32 18.80 -9.60
C PHE A 136 1.41 19.87 -9.57
N ASN A 137 2.46 19.62 -8.79
CA ASN A 137 3.71 20.37 -8.82
C ASN A 137 4.81 19.56 -9.48
N ILE A 138 5.75 20.26 -10.09
CA ILE A 138 7.01 19.71 -10.58
C ILE A 138 8.14 20.31 -9.74
N PHE A 139 8.82 19.47 -8.98
CA PHE A 139 9.98 19.83 -8.18
C PHE A 139 11.25 19.42 -8.92
N GLU A 140 12.21 20.35 -9.07
CA GLU A 140 13.51 20.05 -9.70
C GLU A 140 14.22 18.89 -9.00
N ASP A 141 14.82 17.97 -9.77
CA ASP A 141 15.46 16.72 -9.30
C ASP A 141 14.54 15.68 -8.64
N TYR A 142 13.28 16.00 -8.35
CA TYR A 142 12.33 15.11 -7.70
C TYR A 142 11.24 14.62 -8.66
N GLY A 143 10.73 15.52 -9.51
CA GLY A 143 9.65 15.25 -10.46
C GLY A 143 8.27 15.65 -9.95
N CYS A 144 7.26 14.92 -10.40
CA CYS A 144 5.86 15.27 -10.19
C CYS A 144 5.31 14.82 -8.83
N THR A 145 4.67 15.74 -8.10
CA THR A 145 4.01 15.48 -6.82
C THR A 145 2.58 16.00 -6.81
N VAL A 146 1.72 15.37 -6.02
CA VAL A 146 0.42 15.97 -5.72
C VAL A 146 0.59 17.25 -4.90
N VAL A 147 -0.40 18.13 -4.98
CA VAL A 147 -0.54 19.24 -4.05
C VAL A 147 -1.79 19.04 -3.21
N THR A 148 -1.57 18.90 -1.91
CA THR A 148 -2.64 18.90 -0.90
C THR A 148 -2.71 20.28 -0.28
N TRP A 149 -3.89 20.90 -0.31
CA TRP A 149 -4.10 22.20 0.34
C TRP A 149 -4.05 22.02 1.86
N ASN A 150 -3.27 22.85 2.56
CA ASN A 150 -3.02 22.70 4.00
C ASN A 150 -4.25 23.17 4.81
N THR A 151 -5.20 22.26 4.96
CA THR A 151 -6.46 22.47 5.69
C THR A 151 -6.64 21.40 6.74
N PRO A 152 -7.41 21.65 7.83
CA PRO A 152 -7.73 20.62 8.82
C PRO A 152 -8.36 19.37 8.17
N LEU A 153 -9.12 19.57 7.10
CA LEU A 153 -9.75 18.49 6.33
C LEU A 153 -8.71 17.58 5.66
N ALA A 154 -7.61 18.12 5.13
CA ALA A 154 -6.54 17.34 4.52
C ALA A 154 -5.83 16.41 5.52
N TYR A 155 -5.67 16.85 6.77
CA TYR A 155 -5.08 16.00 7.81
C TYR A 155 -5.93 14.76 8.08
N VAL A 156 -7.25 14.96 8.21
CA VAL A 156 -8.18 13.86 8.46
C VAL A 156 -8.30 12.95 7.25
N LEU A 157 -8.49 13.53 6.06
CA LEU A 157 -8.78 12.77 4.85
C LEU A 157 -7.58 12.08 4.24
N VAL A 158 -6.36 12.55 4.50
CA VAL A 158 -5.17 12.07 3.77
C VAL A 158 -4.04 11.70 4.73
N TRP A 159 -3.55 12.67 5.50
CA TRP A 159 -2.29 12.47 6.22
C TRP A 159 -2.42 11.53 7.42
N SER A 160 -3.63 11.37 7.98
CA SER A 160 -3.88 10.49 9.12
C SER A 160 -3.91 9.00 8.75
N TRP A 161 -4.27 8.63 7.53
CA TRP A 161 -4.49 7.23 7.15
C TRP A 161 -3.26 6.34 7.27
N PRO A 162 -2.06 6.72 6.74
CA PRO A 162 -0.86 5.93 6.95
C PRO A 162 -0.55 5.69 8.43
N LEU A 163 -0.79 6.69 9.28
CA LEU A 163 -0.58 6.61 10.73
C LEU A 163 -1.59 5.67 11.40
N ILE A 164 -2.88 5.81 11.10
CA ILE A 164 -3.93 4.96 11.67
C ILE A 164 -3.70 3.50 11.28
N ILE A 165 -3.43 3.22 10.00
CA ILE A 165 -3.22 1.86 9.51
C ILE A 165 -1.96 1.25 10.11
N SER A 166 -0.86 2.01 10.20
CA SER A 166 0.39 1.53 10.82
C SER A 166 0.24 1.28 12.33
N LEU A 167 -0.57 2.07 13.05
CA LEU A 167 -0.89 1.80 14.45
C LEU A 167 -1.70 0.50 14.62
N VAL A 168 -2.69 0.27 13.75
CA VAL A 168 -3.46 -0.99 13.75
C VAL A 168 -2.54 -2.17 13.41
N SER A 169 -1.67 -2.02 12.41
CA SER A 169 -0.63 -3.00 12.04
C SER A 169 0.26 -3.34 13.24
N ALA A 170 0.74 -2.33 13.96
CA ALA A 170 1.56 -2.51 15.15
C ALA A 170 0.82 -3.26 16.28
N CYS A 171 -0.46 -2.98 16.48
CA CYS A 171 -1.30 -3.72 17.44
C CYS A 171 -1.41 -5.20 17.07
N TYR A 172 -1.71 -5.53 15.80
CA TYR A 172 -1.74 -6.91 15.33
C TYR A 172 -0.36 -7.58 15.43
N GLY A 173 0.72 -6.86 15.14
CA GLY A 173 2.09 -7.31 15.35
C GLY A 173 2.35 -7.71 16.81
N ALA A 174 1.99 -6.85 17.77
CA ALA A 174 2.13 -7.12 19.20
C ALA A 174 1.30 -8.33 19.67
N LEU A 175 0.06 -8.45 19.18
CA LEU A 175 -0.81 -9.59 19.47
C LEU A 175 -0.25 -10.90 18.90
N THR A 176 0.32 -10.86 17.70
CA THR A 176 0.99 -11.99 17.06
C THR A 176 2.19 -12.46 17.87
N ILE A 177 3.05 -11.52 18.28
CA ILE A 177 4.18 -11.76 19.18
C ILE A 177 3.72 -12.44 20.47
N ARG A 178 2.69 -11.91 21.12
CA ARG A 178 2.15 -12.48 22.35
C ARG A 178 1.59 -13.89 22.15
N ALA A 179 0.82 -14.12 21.09
CA ALA A 179 0.23 -15.42 20.77
C ALA A 179 1.31 -16.47 20.51
N PHE A 180 2.36 -16.09 19.77
CA PHE A 180 3.50 -16.96 19.50
C PHE A 180 4.26 -17.32 20.78
N PHE A 181 4.60 -16.36 21.64
CA PHE A 181 5.27 -16.65 22.91
C PHE A 181 4.45 -17.59 23.80
N LYS A 182 3.12 -17.48 23.77
CA LYS A 182 2.21 -18.37 24.51
C LYS A 182 2.19 -19.79 23.92
N ARG A 183 2.22 -19.93 22.59
CA ARG A 183 2.13 -21.24 21.89
C ARG A 183 3.48 -21.85 21.52
N ARG A 184 4.59 -21.20 21.87
CA ARG A 184 5.96 -21.62 21.53
C ARG A 184 6.29 -23.08 21.87
N LYS A 185 5.73 -23.61 22.96
CA LYS A 185 5.92 -25.02 23.35
C LYS A 185 5.21 -26.00 22.40
N GLN A 186 3.95 -25.70 22.04
CA GLN A 186 3.15 -26.53 21.12
C GLN A 186 3.67 -26.46 19.67
N LEU A 187 4.14 -25.29 19.26
CA LEU A 187 4.72 -25.09 17.92
C LEU A 187 6.12 -25.68 17.77
N ARG A 188 6.84 -25.92 18.87
CA ARG A 188 8.15 -26.59 18.82
C ARG A 188 8.03 -28.08 18.52
N ASP A 189 6.90 -28.68 18.87
CA ASP A 189 6.63 -30.10 18.63
C ASP A 189 6.10 -30.36 17.19
N LEU A 190 5.72 -29.29 16.46
CA LEU A 190 5.30 -29.31 15.06
C LEU A 190 6.40 -28.66 14.19
N ASP A 191 7.37 -29.46 13.73
CA ASP A 191 8.49 -29.06 12.85
C ASP A 191 9.09 -27.66 13.12
N ALA A 192 10.00 -27.61 14.10
CA ALA A 192 10.56 -26.40 14.70
C ALA A 192 11.34 -25.48 13.73
N ASP A 193 11.92 -26.02 12.64
CA ASP A 193 12.86 -25.26 11.80
C ASP A 193 12.18 -24.39 10.73
N PHE A 194 11.07 -24.85 10.15
CA PHE A 194 10.37 -24.11 9.10
C PHE A 194 9.54 -22.96 9.68
N THR A 195 8.88 -23.19 10.81
CA THR A 195 7.95 -22.23 11.41
C THR A 195 8.68 -21.05 12.08
N TYR A 196 9.85 -21.27 12.69
CA TYR A 196 10.58 -20.24 13.43
C TYR A 196 11.22 -19.18 12.52
N SER A 197 11.82 -19.59 11.39
CA SER A 197 12.54 -18.70 10.48
C SER A 197 11.60 -17.73 9.76
N ASN A 198 10.43 -18.19 9.36
CA ASN A 198 9.40 -17.37 8.70
C ASN A 198 8.74 -16.41 9.70
N TYR A 199 8.52 -16.86 10.93
CA TYR A 199 7.92 -16.05 11.99
C TYR A 199 8.75 -14.81 12.38
N TRP A 200 10.07 -14.99 12.57
CA TRP A 200 10.97 -13.87 12.88
C TRP A 200 11.00 -12.82 11.77
N ARG A 201 11.04 -13.26 10.50
CA ARG A 201 11.05 -12.37 9.33
C ARG A 201 9.79 -11.51 9.25
N LEU A 202 8.63 -12.12 9.51
CA LEU A 202 7.34 -11.43 9.50
C LEU A 202 7.18 -10.47 10.67
N THR A 203 7.69 -10.85 11.85
CA THR A 203 7.75 -9.97 13.03
C THR A 203 8.68 -8.78 12.80
N ALA A 204 9.81 -9.01 12.11
CA ALA A 204 10.74 -7.95 11.76
C ALA A 204 10.12 -6.96 10.75
N LEU A 205 9.34 -7.42 9.78
CA LEU A 205 8.58 -6.55 8.87
C LEU A 205 7.59 -5.65 9.63
N ALA A 206 6.83 -6.21 10.59
CA ALA A 206 5.93 -5.44 11.45
C ALA A 206 6.67 -4.38 12.29
N SER A 207 7.91 -4.67 12.66
CA SER A 207 8.75 -3.74 13.42
C SER A 207 9.21 -2.55 12.56
N VAL A 208 9.33 -2.72 11.24
CA VAL A 208 9.68 -1.63 10.31
C VAL A 208 8.59 -0.55 10.31
N ASP A 209 7.31 -0.93 10.30
CA ASP A 209 6.21 0.03 10.41
C ASP A 209 6.31 0.86 11.70
N PHE A 210 6.60 0.20 12.82
CA PHE A 210 6.69 0.85 14.12
C PHE A 210 7.88 1.83 14.22
N VAL A 211 9.03 1.45 13.67
CA VAL A 211 10.27 2.23 13.78
C VAL A 211 10.35 3.34 12.75
N PHE A 212 9.80 3.14 11.54
CA PHE A 212 9.98 4.07 10.43
C PHE A 212 8.69 4.76 10.01
N VAL A 213 7.59 4.02 9.82
CA VAL A 213 6.34 4.59 9.27
C VAL A 213 5.66 5.47 10.31
N ILE A 214 5.45 5.00 11.54
CA ILE A 214 4.78 5.78 12.60
C ILE A 214 5.52 7.10 12.88
N PRO A 215 6.84 7.13 13.08
CA PRO A 215 7.55 8.38 13.32
C PRO A 215 7.55 9.30 12.10
N LEU A 216 7.71 8.77 10.89
CA LEU A 216 7.72 9.57 9.67
C LEU A 216 6.35 10.21 9.41
N SER A 217 5.26 9.45 9.54
CA SER A 217 3.90 9.98 9.40
C SER A 217 3.57 11.02 10.48
N SER A 218 3.96 10.76 11.73
CA SER A 218 3.78 11.71 12.84
C SER A 218 4.57 13.00 12.62
N TRP A 219 5.80 12.88 12.13
CA TRP A 219 6.67 14.00 11.78
C TRP A 219 6.09 14.84 10.63
N ASN A 220 5.60 14.21 9.56
CA ASN A 220 4.97 14.90 8.44
C ASN A 220 3.72 15.70 8.88
N ILE A 221 2.89 15.13 9.75
CA ILE A 221 1.75 15.83 10.36
C ILE A 221 2.23 17.02 11.21
N ALA A 222 3.19 16.80 12.10
CA ALA A 222 3.73 17.84 12.97
C ALA A 222 4.35 18.99 12.16
N LEU A 223 5.06 18.68 11.08
CA LEU A 223 5.64 19.67 10.18
C LEU A 223 4.56 20.50 9.50
N GLY A 224 3.51 19.92 8.93
CA GLY A 224 2.50 20.73 8.24
C GLY A 224 1.72 21.65 9.17
N VAL A 225 1.49 21.23 10.43
CA VAL A 225 0.81 22.07 11.43
C VAL A 225 1.71 23.18 11.95
N SER A 226 2.99 22.90 12.16
CA SER A 226 3.93 23.86 12.78
C SER A 226 4.57 24.83 11.79
N SER A 227 4.81 24.39 10.54
CA SER A 227 5.52 25.17 9.53
C SER A 227 4.60 25.75 8.45
N GLY A 228 3.39 25.22 8.30
CA GLY A 228 2.40 25.69 7.34
C GLY A 228 1.30 26.50 8.01
N GLN A 229 0.90 27.61 7.38
CA GLN A 229 -0.37 28.25 7.74
C GLN A 229 -1.50 27.26 7.45
N VAL A 230 -2.23 26.83 8.49
CA VAL A 230 -3.41 25.99 8.32
C VAL A 230 -4.60 26.91 8.06
N SER A 231 -5.15 26.81 6.85
CA SER A 231 -6.33 27.59 6.44
C SER A 231 -7.59 26.72 6.51
N PRO A 232 -8.76 27.28 6.85
CA PRO A 232 -10.00 26.50 6.85
C PRO A 232 -10.37 26.08 5.42
N TRP A 233 -10.98 24.91 5.28
CA TRP A 233 -11.57 24.49 4.01
C TRP A 233 -12.91 25.20 3.84
N VAL A 234 -13.03 26.04 2.80
CA VAL A 234 -14.21 26.90 2.58
C VAL A 234 -15.24 26.22 1.69
N SER A 235 -14.86 25.87 0.46
CA SER A 235 -15.74 25.20 -0.48
C SER A 235 -14.96 24.43 -1.55
N TRP A 236 -15.66 23.54 -2.26
CA TRP A 236 -15.13 22.83 -3.42
C TRP A 236 -14.66 23.80 -4.52
N ALA A 237 -15.50 24.80 -4.84
CA ALA A 237 -15.23 25.76 -5.89
C ALA A 237 -14.00 26.64 -5.60
N ASP A 238 -13.79 26.98 -4.33
CA ASP A 238 -12.62 27.72 -3.87
C ASP A 238 -11.34 26.87 -3.98
N THR A 239 -11.39 25.63 -3.45
CA THR A 239 -10.23 24.72 -3.46
C THR A 239 -9.81 24.36 -4.89
N HIS A 240 -10.77 24.18 -5.80
CA HIS A 240 -10.52 23.81 -7.20
C HIS A 240 -10.44 24.99 -8.15
N TRP A 241 -10.35 26.22 -7.64
CA TRP A 241 -10.24 27.40 -8.49
C TRP A 241 -8.96 27.34 -9.34
N GLY A 242 -9.11 27.31 -10.67
CA GLY A 242 -7.98 27.17 -11.59
C GLY A 242 -7.20 25.86 -11.38
N TYR A 243 -7.89 24.74 -11.19
CA TYR A 243 -7.28 23.42 -10.91
C TYR A 243 -6.23 22.98 -11.94
N SER A 244 -6.37 23.39 -13.22
CA SER A 244 -5.44 23.02 -14.30
C SER A 244 -4.03 23.60 -14.18
N ARG A 245 -3.77 24.46 -13.19
CA ARG A 245 -2.45 25.06 -12.93
C ARG A 245 -1.42 24.00 -12.54
N VAL A 246 -0.19 24.20 -13.02
CA VAL A 246 0.97 23.36 -12.71
C VAL A 246 2.11 24.30 -12.30
N PHE A 247 2.58 24.19 -11.05
CA PHE A 247 3.74 24.96 -10.62
C PHE A 247 5.04 24.20 -10.87
N GLN A 248 6.05 24.93 -11.33
CA GLN A 248 7.38 24.46 -11.61
C GLN A 248 8.32 25.11 -10.58
N ILE A 249 8.82 24.31 -9.65
CA ILE A 249 9.53 24.79 -8.46
C ILE A 249 11.01 24.38 -8.57
N PRO A 250 11.92 25.34 -8.84
CA PRO A 250 13.35 25.06 -8.87
C PRO A 250 13.89 24.74 -7.47
N ARG A 251 14.96 23.97 -7.38
CA ARG A 251 15.59 23.53 -6.11
C ARG A 251 16.04 24.70 -5.25
N SER A 252 16.39 25.83 -5.87
CA SER A 252 16.83 27.06 -5.20
C SER A 252 15.72 27.76 -4.43
N SER A 253 14.45 27.65 -4.86
CA SER A 253 13.31 28.29 -4.18
C SER A 253 12.71 27.45 -3.05
N MET A 254 13.09 26.17 -2.96
CA MET A 254 12.58 25.26 -1.94
C MET A 254 13.21 25.54 -0.57
N LEU A 255 12.37 25.56 0.47
CA LEU A 255 12.85 25.65 1.85
C LEU A 255 13.62 24.36 2.24
N PRO A 256 14.64 24.44 3.11
CA PRO A 256 15.40 23.27 3.55
C PRO A 256 14.53 22.15 4.12
N VAL A 257 13.50 22.49 4.91
CA VAL A 257 12.57 21.52 5.51
C VAL A 257 11.73 20.79 4.47
N GLN A 258 11.28 21.49 3.42
CA GLN A 258 10.51 20.89 2.32
C GLN A 258 11.38 19.94 1.51
N ARG A 259 12.64 20.32 1.24
CA ARG A 259 13.61 19.43 0.58
C ARG A 259 13.84 18.17 1.39
N LEU A 260 13.99 18.28 2.71
CA LEU A 260 14.18 17.12 3.57
C LEU A 260 12.95 16.19 3.56
N ALA A 261 11.74 16.74 3.67
CA ALA A 261 10.51 15.93 3.66
C ALA A 261 10.36 15.14 2.35
N LEU A 262 10.54 15.80 1.20
CA LEU A 262 10.52 15.15 -0.11
C LEU A 262 11.57 14.03 -0.20
N GLU A 263 12.80 14.32 0.22
CA GLU A 263 13.89 13.33 0.23
C GLU A 263 13.55 12.12 1.12
N LEU A 264 13.03 12.34 2.33
CA LEU A 264 12.64 11.25 3.23
C LEU A 264 11.54 10.37 2.63
N ASP A 265 10.49 10.97 2.05
CA ASP A 265 9.39 10.24 1.43
C ASP A 265 9.86 9.37 0.26
N ARG A 266 10.74 9.90 -0.62
CA ARG A 266 11.24 9.11 -1.76
C ARG A 266 12.18 7.98 -1.31
N TRP A 267 13.04 8.22 -0.33
CA TRP A 267 13.97 7.22 0.18
C TRP A 267 13.24 6.14 1.00
N ALA A 268 12.15 6.47 1.69
CA ALA A 268 11.35 5.50 2.44
C ALA A 268 10.83 4.37 1.54
N ILE A 269 10.39 4.68 0.31
CA ILE A 269 9.93 3.69 -0.67
C ILE A 269 11.07 2.78 -1.15
N VAL A 270 12.26 3.37 -1.40
CA VAL A 270 13.43 2.58 -1.81
C VAL A 270 13.85 1.65 -0.67
N ILE A 271 13.96 2.19 0.55
CA ILE A 271 14.32 1.42 1.74
C ILE A 271 13.31 0.28 1.98
N SER A 272 12.01 0.52 1.81
CA SER A 272 10.99 -0.53 1.97
C SER A 272 11.16 -1.67 0.96
N ALA A 273 11.54 -1.37 -0.29
CA ALA A 273 11.88 -2.39 -1.29
C ALA A 273 13.06 -3.27 -0.86
N PHE A 274 14.14 -2.64 -0.38
CA PHE A 274 15.33 -3.35 0.09
C PHE A 274 15.07 -4.16 1.36
N CYS A 275 14.35 -3.59 2.33
CA CYS A 275 13.94 -4.29 3.55
C CYS A 275 13.11 -5.53 3.20
N PHE A 276 12.11 -5.38 2.34
CA PHE A 276 11.26 -6.49 1.92
C PHE A 276 12.07 -7.58 1.20
N PHE A 277 12.94 -7.22 0.26
CA PHE A 277 13.81 -8.19 -0.40
C PHE A 277 14.76 -8.88 0.57
N GLY A 278 15.28 -8.16 1.57
CA GLY A 278 16.10 -8.74 2.64
C GLY A 278 15.35 -9.82 3.44
N PHE A 279 14.08 -9.59 3.76
CA PHE A 279 13.26 -10.54 4.52
C PHE A 279 12.75 -11.73 3.68
N PHE A 280 12.23 -11.47 2.48
CA PHE A 280 11.54 -12.48 1.66
C PHE A 280 12.36 -12.96 0.46
N GLY A 281 13.20 -12.10 -0.10
CA GLY A 281 14.03 -12.42 -1.27
C GLY A 281 15.22 -13.32 -0.94
N LEU A 282 15.69 -13.36 0.30
CA LEU A 282 16.88 -14.14 0.70
C LEU A 282 16.57 -15.50 1.34
N THR A 283 15.31 -15.95 1.32
CA THR A 283 14.89 -17.22 1.91
C THR A 283 15.45 -18.43 1.16
N ASP A 284 15.59 -19.57 1.84
CA ASP A 284 16.11 -20.79 1.19
C ASP A 284 15.20 -21.28 0.06
N GLU A 285 13.91 -21.04 0.18
CA GLU A 285 12.92 -21.29 -0.88
C GLU A 285 13.12 -20.36 -2.08
N ALA A 286 13.29 -19.05 -1.85
CA ALA A 286 13.61 -18.11 -2.91
C ALA A 286 14.94 -18.44 -3.60
N ARG A 287 15.98 -18.83 -2.84
CA ARG A 287 17.28 -19.23 -3.38
C ARG A 287 17.21 -20.49 -4.25
N LYS A 288 16.38 -21.47 -3.87
CA LYS A 288 16.12 -22.66 -4.71
C LYS A 288 15.51 -22.23 -6.04
N ASN A 289 14.52 -21.33 -6.01
CA ASN A 289 13.89 -20.79 -7.22
C ASN A 289 14.87 -19.99 -8.09
N TYR A 290 15.76 -19.19 -7.49
CA TYR A 290 16.81 -18.49 -8.23
C TYR A 290 17.81 -19.45 -8.90
N ARG A 291 18.21 -20.53 -8.20
CA ARG A 291 19.10 -21.56 -8.77
C ARG A 291 18.42 -22.29 -9.92
N LEU A 292 17.13 -22.59 -9.80
CA LEU A 292 16.36 -23.20 -10.88
C LEU A 292 16.31 -22.28 -12.11
N LEU A 293 16.02 -20.98 -11.91
CA LEU A 293 16.01 -19.98 -12.98
C LEU A 293 17.40 -19.86 -13.63
N ALA A 294 18.46 -19.73 -12.83
CA ALA A 294 19.83 -19.66 -13.30
C ALA A 294 20.22 -20.91 -14.11
N SER A 295 19.81 -22.10 -13.67
CA SER A 295 20.05 -23.35 -14.41
C SER A 295 19.26 -23.43 -15.72
N THR A 296 18.06 -22.85 -15.77
CA THR A 296 17.21 -22.81 -16.96
C THR A 296 17.74 -21.81 -17.98
N LEU A 297 18.20 -20.65 -17.52
CA LEU A 297 18.88 -19.64 -18.35
C LEU A 297 20.25 -20.13 -18.82
N ALA A 298 21.00 -20.83 -17.98
CA ALA A 298 22.27 -21.46 -18.40
C ALA A 298 22.03 -22.52 -19.48
N LYS A 299 20.99 -23.36 -19.32
CA LYS A 299 20.58 -24.34 -20.34
C LYS A 299 20.09 -23.69 -21.63
N SER A 300 19.34 -22.59 -21.57
CA SER A 300 18.87 -21.87 -22.77
C SER A 300 19.98 -21.11 -23.48
N LEU A 301 21.03 -20.70 -22.75
CA LEU A 301 22.24 -20.05 -23.29
C LEU A 301 23.33 -21.05 -23.70
N GLY A 302 23.03 -22.36 -23.73
CA GLY A 302 23.95 -23.39 -24.22
C GLY A 302 25.06 -23.81 -23.24
N TYR A 303 25.03 -23.31 -22.00
CA TYR A 303 25.93 -23.76 -20.93
C TYR A 303 25.31 -24.98 -20.24
N THR A 304 25.57 -26.17 -20.78
CA THR A 304 25.44 -27.40 -20.00
C THR A 304 26.47 -27.37 -18.89
N ALA A 305 26.07 -26.92 -17.70
CA ALA A 305 26.90 -27.02 -16.51
C ALA A 305 27.15 -28.51 -16.22
N PHE A 306 28.43 -28.86 -16.34
CA PHE A 306 29.11 -30.06 -15.90
C PHE A 306 28.34 -30.80 -14.79
N THR A 307 27.79 -31.97 -15.12
CA THR A 307 27.49 -32.97 -14.10
C THR A 307 28.82 -33.32 -13.45
N GLU A 308 28.98 -32.91 -12.20
CA GLU A 308 30.07 -33.31 -11.34
C GLU A 308 30.12 -34.85 -11.34
N ARG A 309 31.20 -35.40 -11.89
CA ARG A 309 31.56 -36.81 -11.73
C ARG A 309 31.68 -37.04 -10.22
N ALA A 310 30.66 -37.65 -9.63
CA ALA A 310 30.84 -38.40 -8.41
C ALA A 310 31.89 -39.48 -8.73
N ALA A 311 33.11 -39.28 -8.24
CA ALA A 311 34.13 -40.30 -8.22
C ALA A 311 33.70 -41.35 -7.18
N THR A 312 32.86 -42.29 -7.58
CA THR A 312 32.66 -43.54 -6.86
C THR A 312 33.62 -44.55 -7.46
N SER A 313 34.68 -44.85 -6.71
CA SER A 313 35.48 -46.04 -6.90
C SER A 313 34.65 -47.26 -6.50
N ASP A 314 34.09 -47.99 -7.46
CA ASP A 314 33.55 -49.33 -7.24
C ASP A 314 34.62 -50.39 -7.60
N PRO A 315 34.78 -51.46 -6.79
CA PRO A 315 35.31 -52.73 -7.28
C PRO A 315 34.17 -53.56 -7.92
N PRO A 316 34.50 -54.59 -8.74
CA PRO A 316 33.55 -55.13 -9.70
C PRO A 316 32.67 -56.24 -9.10
N GLY A 317 31.43 -56.31 -9.60
CA GLY A 317 30.70 -57.58 -9.68
C GLY A 317 29.21 -57.46 -9.34
N VAL A 318 28.38 -57.45 -10.39
CA VAL A 318 27.28 -58.41 -10.66
C VAL A 318 26.25 -57.73 -11.57
N ASP A 319 26.06 -58.32 -12.76
CA ASP A 319 25.07 -57.97 -13.78
C ASP A 319 23.63 -58.13 -13.27
N VAL A 320 22.78 -57.14 -13.55
CA VAL A 320 21.37 -57.40 -13.91
C VAL A 320 20.98 -56.43 -15.03
N SER A 321 20.78 -56.99 -16.22
CA SER A 321 20.22 -56.29 -17.39
C SER A 321 18.73 -56.03 -17.16
N LEU A 322 18.27 -54.79 -17.36
CA LEU A 322 16.85 -54.48 -17.53
C LEU A 322 16.69 -53.40 -18.61
N HIS A 323 16.24 -53.84 -19.78
CA HIS A 323 15.67 -53.00 -20.83
C HIS A 323 14.50 -52.18 -20.26
N PHE A 324 14.51 -50.86 -20.47
CA PHE A 324 13.29 -50.06 -20.34
C PHE A 324 13.04 -49.29 -21.64
N ALA A 325 12.02 -49.76 -22.35
CA ALA A 325 11.49 -49.19 -23.56
C ALA A 325 10.68 -47.91 -23.26
N SER A 326 10.65 -47.03 -24.25
CA SER A 326 9.85 -45.81 -24.31
C SER A 326 8.37 -46.10 -24.05
N HIS A 327 7.75 -45.36 -23.12
CA HIS A 327 6.30 -45.41 -22.93
C HIS A 327 5.60 -44.28 -23.68
N THR A 328 4.96 -44.70 -24.75
CA THR A 328 3.94 -44.03 -25.54
C THR A 328 2.72 -43.67 -24.67
N PHE A 329 2.14 -42.52 -24.97
CA PHE A 329 0.85 -42.01 -24.49
C PHE A 329 -0.26 -43.06 -24.68
N VAL A 330 -0.95 -43.43 -23.60
CA VAL A 330 -2.20 -44.19 -23.66
C VAL A 330 -3.31 -43.35 -23.03
N THR A 331 -4.25 -42.96 -23.88
CA THR A 331 -5.57 -42.41 -23.53
C THR A 331 -6.42 -43.49 -22.87
N GLN A 332 -6.94 -43.21 -21.68
CA GLN A 332 -8.03 -44.00 -21.09
C GLN A 332 -9.26 -43.12 -20.91
N GLN A 333 -10.28 -43.42 -21.72
CA GLN A 333 -11.65 -42.99 -21.52
C GLN A 333 -12.22 -43.69 -20.28
N THR A 334 -12.91 -42.93 -19.43
CA THR A 334 -13.95 -43.48 -18.55
C THR A 334 -15.21 -42.65 -18.73
N GLU A 335 -16.27 -43.31 -19.13
CA GLU A 335 -17.60 -42.77 -19.37
C GLU A 335 -18.30 -42.30 -18.08
N SER A 336 -18.92 -41.12 -18.20
CA SER A 336 -20.28 -40.73 -17.82
C SER A 336 -20.90 -41.23 -16.50
N ARG A 337 -21.23 -40.26 -15.63
CA ARG A 337 -22.56 -40.16 -15.00
C ARG A 337 -22.88 -38.70 -14.65
N GLY A 338 -24.12 -38.29 -14.96
CA GLY A 338 -24.65 -36.91 -15.04
C GLY A 338 -24.51 -36.04 -13.78
N ASP A 339 -24.74 -34.73 -13.79
CA ASP A 339 -25.57 -33.89 -14.66
C ASP A 339 -25.14 -32.41 -14.50
N SER A 340 -25.33 -31.63 -15.58
CA SER A 340 -25.61 -30.17 -15.68
C SER A 340 -25.15 -29.22 -14.54
N SER A 341 -24.44 -28.12 -14.82
CA SER A 341 -24.98 -27.01 -15.62
C SER A 341 -23.94 -25.90 -15.88
N SER A 342 -24.02 -25.41 -17.11
CA SER A 342 -23.83 -24.05 -17.60
C SER A 342 -23.10 -23.02 -16.74
N PHE A 343 -21.97 -22.61 -17.29
CA PHE A 343 -21.31 -21.33 -17.17
C PHE A 343 -22.29 -20.16 -17.40
N SER A 344 -22.57 -19.39 -16.36
CA SER A 344 -22.93 -17.95 -16.36
C SER A 344 -23.16 -17.53 -14.91
N ASP A 345 -22.41 -16.56 -14.39
CA ASP A 345 -23.01 -15.31 -13.92
C ASP A 345 -22.05 -14.40 -13.16
N ARG A 346 -22.16 -13.13 -13.55
CA ARG A 346 -21.46 -11.94 -13.05
C ARG A 346 -22.07 -11.40 -11.75
N SER A 347 -22.70 -12.27 -10.95
CA SER A 347 -23.47 -11.92 -9.74
C SER A 347 -22.87 -12.46 -8.43
N SER A 348 -21.77 -13.20 -8.50
CA SER A 348 -21.16 -13.89 -7.35
C SER A 348 -20.38 -12.99 -6.38
N ILE A 349 -20.16 -11.71 -6.69
CA ILE A 349 -19.51 -10.75 -5.78
C ILE A 349 -20.47 -10.32 -4.66
N SER A 350 -21.77 -10.21 -4.93
CA SER A 350 -22.77 -9.84 -3.90
C SER A 350 -23.13 -11.02 -2.99
N ALA A 351 -23.04 -12.26 -3.49
CA ALA A 351 -23.37 -13.46 -2.72
C ALA A 351 -22.26 -13.81 -1.70
N ALA A 352 -20.99 -13.63 -2.08
CA ALA A 352 -19.85 -13.90 -1.20
C ALA A 352 -19.75 -12.91 -0.01
N VAL A 353 -20.23 -11.67 -0.18
CA VAL A 353 -20.31 -10.69 0.93
C VAL A 353 -21.36 -11.10 1.95
N ASN A 354 -22.52 -11.61 1.50
CA ASN A 354 -23.60 -12.07 2.41
C ASN A 354 -23.26 -13.36 3.17
N GLU A 355 -22.46 -14.26 2.58
CA GLU A 355 -22.08 -15.53 3.22
C GLU A 355 -21.07 -15.33 4.36
N CYS A 356 -20.30 -14.22 4.32
CA CYS A 356 -19.33 -13.88 5.36
C CYS A 356 -19.97 -13.28 6.64
N ASP A 357 -21.23 -12.81 6.57
CA ASP A 357 -21.94 -12.17 7.70
C ASP A 357 -22.74 -13.15 8.60
N VAL A 358 -22.76 -14.45 8.30
CA VAL A 358 -23.53 -15.45 9.07
C VAL A 358 -22.61 -16.47 9.73
N LYS A 359 -21.80 -16.03 10.70
CA LYS A 359 -21.15 -16.93 11.69
C LYS A 359 -20.63 -16.16 12.92
N LEU A 360 -21.52 -15.45 13.60
CA LEU A 360 -21.32 -15.10 15.01
C LEU A 360 -22.35 -15.85 15.85
N GLN A 361 -21.96 -16.97 16.45
CA GLN A 361 -22.75 -17.59 17.52
C GLN A 361 -22.27 -17.05 18.88
N PRO A 362 -23.17 -16.48 19.71
CA PRO A 362 -22.85 -16.18 21.10
C PRO A 362 -23.12 -17.43 21.97
N HIS A 363 -22.12 -17.87 22.72
CA HIS A 363 -22.33 -18.83 23.81
C HIS A 363 -22.62 -18.09 25.13
N SER A 364 -23.73 -18.50 25.76
CA SER A 364 -24.25 -18.25 27.11
C SER A 364 -23.19 -18.20 28.23
N SER A 365 -23.37 -17.50 29.36
CA SER A 365 -24.45 -17.71 30.34
C SER A 365 -24.50 -16.62 31.42
N VAL A 366 -25.70 -16.12 31.78
CA VAL A 366 -26.06 -15.66 33.14
C VAL A 366 -27.56 -15.92 33.37
N GLU A 367 -27.87 -16.34 34.59
CA GLU A 367 -29.08 -16.98 35.12
C GLU A 367 -30.40 -16.17 35.04
N GLU A 368 -31.50 -16.93 34.99
CA GLU A 368 -32.90 -16.50 35.17
C GLU A 368 -33.17 -15.96 36.59
N LEU A 369 -33.93 -14.86 36.66
CA LEU A 369 -34.84 -14.56 37.79
C LEU A 369 -36.02 -13.70 37.30
N THR A 370 -37.12 -14.41 37.02
CA THR A 370 -38.55 -14.06 37.13
C THR A 370 -38.99 -12.61 37.42
N SER A 371 -39.87 -12.04 36.57
CA SER A 371 -41.32 -11.86 36.86
C SER A 371 -41.99 -10.69 36.09
N SER A 372 -43.10 -11.03 35.42
CA SER A 372 -44.37 -10.29 35.23
C SER A 372 -44.39 -8.79 34.87
N ASN A 373 -44.86 -8.46 33.66
CA ASN A 373 -46.17 -7.83 33.36
C ASN A 373 -46.16 -7.07 32.00
N SER A 374 -47.06 -7.47 31.10
CA SER A 374 -47.58 -6.71 29.94
C SER A 374 -48.40 -5.47 30.43
N PRO A 375 -48.79 -4.47 29.61
CA PRO A 375 -49.09 -4.55 28.17
C PRO A 375 -48.77 -3.34 27.26
N SER A 376 -48.96 -3.61 25.96
CA SER A 376 -49.06 -2.78 24.75
C SER A 376 -49.46 -1.29 24.86
N LEU A 377 -48.82 -0.42 24.06
CA LEU A 377 -49.48 0.77 23.49
C LEU A 377 -48.81 1.32 22.20
N HIS A 378 -49.63 1.43 21.15
CA HIS A 378 -49.65 2.36 20.01
C HIS A 378 -48.36 2.95 19.40
N ILE A 379 -48.22 2.68 18.10
CA ILE A 379 -47.41 3.41 17.12
C ILE A 379 -48.25 4.61 16.63
N ASP A 380 -47.75 5.83 16.83
CA ASP A 380 -48.24 7.04 16.17
C ASP A 380 -47.16 7.63 15.25
N ILE A 381 -47.59 7.88 14.02
CA ILE A 381 -46.87 8.51 12.92
C ILE A 381 -47.05 10.02 13.04
N VAL A 382 -45.95 10.82 13.05
CA VAL A 382 -45.98 12.29 12.99
C VAL A 382 -44.84 12.81 12.08
N PRO A 383 -45.02 13.93 11.35
CA PRO A 383 -44.69 14.05 9.93
C PRO A 383 -43.52 14.99 9.57
N ARG A 384 -43.24 15.04 8.26
CA ARG A 384 -42.36 15.97 7.51
C ARG A 384 -42.45 17.42 8.01
N VAL A 385 -41.27 18.04 8.17
CA VAL A 385 -41.09 19.51 8.32
C VAL A 385 -40.42 20.07 7.05
N PRO A 386 -40.77 21.29 6.58
CA PRO A 386 -40.41 21.82 5.27
C PRO A 386 -39.10 22.65 5.24
N GLU A 387 -38.58 22.89 4.04
CA GLU A 387 -37.40 23.71 3.70
C GLU A 387 -37.50 25.18 4.17
N PRO A 388 -36.38 25.82 4.55
CA PRO A 388 -36.31 27.27 4.71
C PRO A 388 -35.90 28.00 3.42
N VAL A 389 -36.66 29.03 3.11
CA VAL A 389 -36.49 30.01 2.03
C VAL A 389 -35.39 31.03 2.36
N LEU A 390 -34.68 31.43 1.31
CA LEU A 390 -33.63 32.43 1.22
C LEU A 390 -34.18 33.86 1.42
N GLU A 391 -33.68 34.61 2.42
CA GLU A 391 -33.82 36.08 2.47
C GLU A 391 -32.44 36.75 2.68
N LEU A 392 -32.08 37.61 1.72
CA LEU A 392 -30.92 38.51 1.72
C LEU A 392 -31.29 39.83 2.41
N PRO A 393 -30.42 40.41 3.27
CA PRO A 393 -30.47 41.83 3.59
C PRO A 393 -29.42 42.60 2.78
N LEU A 394 -29.92 43.51 1.92
CA LEU A 394 -29.15 44.56 1.28
C LEU A 394 -29.16 45.80 2.20
N GLU A 395 -28.03 46.53 2.19
CA GLU A 395 -27.91 47.97 2.47
C GLU A 395 -27.43 48.43 3.87
N ARG A 396 -26.16 48.88 3.92
CA ARG A 396 -25.80 50.26 4.33
C ARG A 396 -24.39 50.62 3.86
N MET A 397 -24.33 51.63 2.98
CA MET A 397 -23.14 52.36 2.55
C MET A 397 -22.43 53.05 3.74
N PHE A 398 -21.10 53.10 3.69
CA PHE A 398 -20.34 54.18 4.32
C PHE A 398 -19.16 54.56 3.40
N VAL A 399 -19.22 55.79 2.89
CA VAL A 399 -18.17 56.52 2.15
C VAL A 399 -17.56 57.52 3.13
N PRO A 400 -16.23 57.75 3.08
CA PRO A 400 -15.71 59.08 3.38
C PRO A 400 -14.92 59.68 2.22
N ASP A 401 -15.06 61.01 2.12
CA ASP A 401 -14.68 61.93 1.07
C ASP A 401 -13.24 61.87 0.54
N THR A 402 -13.14 61.97 -0.78
CA THR A 402 -12.05 62.65 -1.46
C THR A 402 -12.30 64.16 -1.46
N THR A 403 -11.32 64.99 -1.04
CA THR A 403 -10.75 66.12 -1.80
C THR A 403 -10.03 67.15 -0.91
N LYS A 404 -8.76 67.39 -1.23
CA LYS A 404 -8.02 68.68 -1.33
C LYS A 404 -6.52 68.37 -1.31
N ALA A 405 -5.84 68.21 -2.45
CA ALA A 405 -5.40 69.21 -3.44
C ALA A 405 -3.93 69.68 -3.21
N ALA A 406 -3.15 69.49 -4.28
CA ALA A 406 -2.06 70.33 -4.79
C ALA A 406 -0.62 70.26 -4.20
N HIS A 407 0.23 69.43 -4.85
CA HIS A 407 1.41 69.80 -5.68
C HIS A 407 2.64 70.57 -5.09
N PRO A 408 3.80 70.60 -5.79
CA PRO A 408 5.04 69.93 -5.37
C PRO A 408 6.22 70.91 -5.11
N ASN A 409 7.36 70.37 -4.65
CA ASN A 409 8.77 70.82 -4.72
C ASN A 409 9.51 70.09 -3.58
N GLY A 410 10.73 69.55 -3.64
CA GLY A 410 11.83 69.52 -4.60
C GLY A 410 13.08 69.12 -3.79
N ALA A 411 13.97 68.34 -4.42
CA ALA A 411 15.44 68.32 -4.24
C ALA A 411 16.11 67.80 -2.94
N LEU A 412 17.09 66.89 -3.17
CA LEU A 412 18.43 66.76 -2.54
C LEU A 412 18.49 66.38 -1.03
N ASP A 413 19.38 65.56 -0.48
CA ASP A 413 20.70 65.01 -0.84
C ASP A 413 21.08 63.90 0.18
N GLN A 414 21.95 62.96 -0.23
CA GLN A 414 23.04 62.24 0.51
C GLN A 414 22.78 61.68 1.95
N VAL A 415 23.11 60.42 2.29
CA VAL A 415 24.39 59.68 2.25
C VAL A 415 24.12 58.17 2.21
#